data_AF-A0A6C0IKY2-F1
#
_entry.id   AF-A0A6C0IKY2-F1
#
_cell.length_a   1.000
_cell.length_b   1.000
_cell.length_c   1.000
_cell.angle_alpha   90.00
_cell.angle_beta   90.00
_cell.angle_gamma   90.00
#
_symmetry.space_group_name_H-M   'P 1'
#
loop_
_entity.id
_entity.type
_entity.pdbx_description
1 polymer ?
#
loop_
_entity_poly.entity_id
_entity_poly.type
_entity_poly.pdbx_seq_one_letter_code
_entity_poly.pdbx_strand_id
1 'polypeptide(L)'
;MAFRDLTTKEYADILQYYNFPVPKQSNQVKLEAEKIITAKLCGCIRSIARNNMKSKNNVKNETSVGVCTKTVINNKGFARGNFACKKPKRSVTLKKKIHKNKNSKKTRKSPKKSRR
;
A
#
# COMPACT_ATOMS: atom_id res chain seq x y z
N MET A 1 -11.33 9.71 0.41
CA MET A 1 -10.19 9.78 -0.54
C MET A 1 -10.65 9.13 -1.84
N ALA A 2 -10.25 9.63 -3.00
CA ALA A 2 -10.58 8.99 -4.28
C ALA A 2 -9.38 8.14 -4.75
N PHE A 3 -9.67 7.05 -5.46
CA PHE A 3 -8.67 6.09 -5.94
C PHE A 3 -8.85 5.87 -7.43
N ARG A 4 -7.76 5.71 -8.18
CA ARG A 4 -7.78 5.26 -9.58
C ARG A 4 -6.86 4.07 -9.80
N ASP A 5 -7.12 3.33 -10.86
CA ASP A 5 -6.24 2.26 -11.31
C ASP A 5 -4.89 2.81 -11.78
N LEU A 6 -3.85 1.99 -11.62
CA LEU A 6 -2.49 2.34 -12.04
C LEU A 6 -2.34 2.18 -13.55
N THR A 7 -1.64 3.14 -14.15
CA THR A 7 -1.18 3.05 -15.53
C THR A 7 0.10 2.21 -15.64
N THR A 8 0.40 1.72 -16.83
CA THR A 8 1.65 0.97 -17.11
C THR A 8 2.91 1.75 -16.75
N LYS A 9 2.90 3.07 -16.97
CA LYS A 9 3.98 3.98 -16.58
C LYS A 9 4.22 3.96 -15.07
N GLU A 10 3.16 4.01 -14.27
CA GLU A 10 3.27 3.97 -12.81
C GLU A 10 3.81 2.61 -12.30
N TYR A 11 3.49 1.52 -12.97
CA TYR A 11 4.11 0.23 -12.68
C TYR A 11 5.60 0.20 -13.06
N ALA A 12 6.00 0.86 -14.16
CA ALA A 12 7.40 1.02 -14.51
C ALA A 12 8.15 1.88 -13.48
N ASP A 13 7.56 2.98 -13.01
CA ASP A 13 8.14 3.83 -11.96
C ASP A 13 8.37 3.05 -10.65
N ILE A 14 7.44 2.14 -10.32
CA ILE A 14 7.60 1.23 -9.17
C ILE A 14 8.81 0.31 -9.36
N LEU A 15 8.97 -0.29 -10.54
CA LEU A 15 10.10 -1.18 -10.84
C LEU A 15 11.42 -0.43 -10.76
N GLN A 16 11.47 0.77 -11.34
CA GLN A 16 12.64 1.64 -11.29
C GLN A 16 13.02 2.03 -9.87
N TYR A 17 12.05 2.40 -9.02
CA TYR A 17 12.32 2.73 -7.62
C TYR A 17 13.01 1.57 -6.90
N TYR A 18 12.60 0.33 -7.18
CA TYR A 18 13.18 -0.86 -6.56
C TYR A 18 14.42 -1.38 -7.30
N ASN A 19 14.93 -0.65 -8.30
CA ASN A 19 16.06 -1.02 -9.15
C ASN A 19 15.88 -2.35 -9.89
N PHE A 20 14.65 -2.65 -10.33
CA PHE A 20 14.37 -3.82 -11.17
C PHE A 20 14.27 -3.43 -12.66
N PRO A 21 14.71 -4.30 -13.58
CA PRO A 21 14.58 -4.06 -15.01
C PRO A 21 13.11 -3.97 -15.42
N VAL A 22 12.78 -2.98 -16.25
CA VAL A 22 11.43 -2.81 -16.80
C VAL A 22 11.32 -3.69 -18.05
N PRO A 23 10.47 -4.73 -18.05
CA PRO A 23 10.27 -5.56 -19.23
C PRO A 23 9.61 -4.74 -20.35
N LYS A 24 9.84 -5.14 -21.60
CA LYS A 24 9.31 -4.44 -22.79
C LYS A 24 7.79 -4.59 -22.93
N GLN A 25 7.22 -5.70 -22.45
CA GLN A 25 5.79 -5.97 -22.57
C GLN A 25 5.00 -5.36 -21.41
N SER A 26 3.98 -4.57 -21.71
CA SER A 26 3.10 -3.90 -20.73
C SER A 26 2.48 -4.88 -19.72
N ASN A 27 2.05 -6.05 -20.17
CA ASN A 27 1.46 -7.09 -19.31
C ASN A 27 2.47 -7.64 -18.30
N GLN A 28 3.73 -7.79 -18.71
CA GLN A 28 4.80 -8.25 -17.84
C GLN A 28 5.21 -7.18 -16.82
N VAL A 29 5.20 -5.90 -17.21
CA VAL A 29 5.51 -4.77 -16.30
C VAL A 29 4.58 -4.82 -15.09
N LYS A 30 3.28 -5.00 -15.32
CA LYS A 30 2.29 -5.09 -14.24
C LYS A 30 2.55 -6.30 -13.33
N LEU A 31 2.71 -7.48 -13.94
CA LEU A 31 2.92 -8.74 -13.20
C LEU A 31 4.18 -8.69 -12.32
N GLU A 32 5.29 -8.21 -12.87
CA GLU A 32 6.55 -8.10 -12.12
C GLU A 32 6.44 -7.06 -11.01
N ALA A 33 5.81 -5.91 -11.26
CA ALA A 33 5.61 -4.90 -10.23
C ALA A 33 4.75 -5.42 -9.06
N GLU A 34 3.64 -6.10 -9.35
CA GLU A 34 2.78 -6.72 -8.35
C GLU A 34 3.53 -7.81 -7.56
N LYS A 35 4.32 -8.63 -8.23
CA LYS A 35 5.12 -9.70 -7.62
C LYS A 35 6.18 -9.14 -6.68
N ILE A 36 6.93 -8.11 -7.10
CA ILE A 36 7.97 -7.46 -6.29
C ILE A 36 7.36 -6.78 -5.07
N ILE A 37 6.28 -6.00 -5.24
CA ILE A 37 5.62 -5.36 -4.10
C ILE A 37 5.07 -6.40 -3.14
N THR A 38 4.45 -7.46 -3.64
CA THR A 38 3.94 -8.54 -2.78
C THR A 38 5.09 -9.19 -2.02
N ALA A 39 6.21 -9.50 -2.67
CA ALA A 39 7.37 -10.09 -2.02
C ALA A 39 7.95 -9.19 -0.92
N LYS A 40 8.11 -7.89 -1.19
CA LYS A 40 8.61 -6.91 -0.21
C LYS A 40 7.64 -6.73 0.97
N LEU A 41 6.33 -6.61 0.68
CA LEU A 41 5.30 -6.46 1.70
C LEU A 41 5.25 -7.69 2.62
N CYS A 42 5.19 -8.89 2.05
CA CYS A 42 5.13 -10.12 2.81
C CYS A 42 6.45 -10.41 3.55
N GLY A 43 7.59 -10.07 2.96
CA GLY A 43 8.90 -10.15 3.60
C GLY A 43 9.01 -9.22 4.81
N CYS A 44 8.51 -7.99 4.69
CA CYS A 44 8.44 -7.03 5.79
C CYS A 44 7.54 -7.56 6.93
N ILE A 45 6.31 -8.01 6.61
CA ILE A 45 5.39 -8.55 7.62
C ILE A 45 6.01 -9.74 8.35
N ARG A 46 6.65 -10.66 7.61
CA ARG A 46 7.35 -11.82 8.19
C ARG A 46 8.54 -11.42 9.05
N SER A 47 9.29 -10.40 8.66
CA SER A 47 10.47 -9.96 9.42
C SER A 47 10.05 -9.29 10.73
N ILE A 48 9.03 -8.43 10.69
CA ILE A 48 8.46 -7.85 11.92
C ILE A 48 7.87 -8.94 12.80
N ALA A 49 7.14 -9.91 12.24
CA ALA A 49 6.57 -11.02 13.01
C ALA A 49 7.65 -11.89 13.68
N ARG A 50 8.78 -12.15 13.02
CA ARG A 50 9.91 -12.88 13.62
C ARG A 50 10.57 -12.11 14.78
N ASN A 51 10.76 -10.80 14.61
CA ASN A 51 11.41 -9.96 15.61
C ASN A 51 10.51 -9.75 16.85
N ASN A 52 9.19 -9.80 16.68
CA ASN A 52 8.23 -9.76 17.77
C ASN A 52 7.95 -11.20 18.24
N MET A 53 8.88 -11.77 19.01
CA MET A 53 8.94 -13.15 19.52
C MET A 53 7.64 -13.69 20.19
N LYS A 54 6.64 -12.84 20.48
CA LYS A 54 5.38 -13.21 21.15
C LYS A 54 4.28 -13.80 20.23
N SER A 55 4.42 -13.77 18.90
CA SER A 55 3.34 -14.18 17.98
C SER A 55 3.77 -15.32 17.06
N LYS A 56 4.10 -16.47 17.66
CA LYS A 56 4.48 -17.69 16.93
C LYS A 56 3.28 -18.35 16.23
N ASN A 57 2.05 -18.05 16.69
CA ASN A 57 0.81 -18.57 16.15
C ASN A 57 -0.13 -17.40 15.80
N ASN A 58 -0.57 -17.35 14.54
CA ASN A 58 -1.49 -16.35 13.94
C ASN A 58 -0.88 -15.05 13.40
N VAL A 59 -0.38 -15.20 12.18
CA VAL A 59 -0.17 -14.19 11.15
C VAL A 59 -1.41 -13.28 11.00
N LYS A 60 -1.49 -12.20 11.80
CA LYS A 60 -2.32 -10.99 11.58
C LYS A 60 -1.98 -9.92 12.64
N ASN A 61 -0.71 -9.58 12.77
CA ASN A 61 -0.37 -8.33 13.48
C ASN A 61 -0.75 -7.17 12.56
N GLU A 62 -1.95 -6.63 12.74
CA GLU A 62 -2.47 -5.48 11.98
C GLU A 62 -1.48 -4.30 12.03
N THR A 63 -0.78 -4.16 13.15
CA THR A 63 0.34 -3.24 13.36
C THR A 63 1.46 -3.45 12.35
N SER A 64 1.95 -4.68 12.16
CA SER A 64 2.97 -5.02 11.17
C SER A 64 2.51 -4.71 9.74
N VAL A 65 1.25 -4.98 9.42
CA VAL A 65 0.67 -4.68 8.10
C VAL A 65 0.64 -3.18 7.87
N GLY A 66 0.25 -2.37 8.87
CA GLY A 66 0.23 -0.91 8.79
C GLY A 66 1.62 -0.33 8.53
N VAL A 67 2.62 -0.76 9.30
CA VAL A 67 4.02 -0.32 9.16
C VAL A 67 4.57 -0.68 7.78
N CYS A 68 4.43 -1.94 7.37
CA CYS A 68 4.91 -2.39 6.06
C CYS A 68 4.16 -1.74 4.90
N THR A 69 2.84 -1.52 5.02
CA THR A 69 2.08 -0.81 3.98
C THR A 69 2.56 0.63 3.87
N LYS A 70 2.91 1.27 5.00
CA LYS A 70 3.44 2.64 5.00
C LYS A 70 4.74 2.74 4.21
N THR A 71 5.71 1.89 4.53
CA THR A 71 7.07 1.92 3.95
C THR A 71 7.11 1.41 2.51
N VAL A 72 6.42 0.31 2.21
CA VAL A 72 6.48 -0.35 0.89
C VAL A 72 5.57 0.31 -0.13
N ILE A 73 4.45 0.92 0.28
CA ILE A 73 3.40 1.37 -0.64
C ILE A 73 3.06 2.86 -0.43
N ASN A 74 2.67 3.27 0.78
CA ASN A 74 2.11 4.60 1.00
C ASN A 74 3.09 5.74 0.76
N ASN A 75 4.35 5.58 1.18
CA ASN A 75 5.40 6.57 1.00
C ASN A 75 5.72 6.83 -0.48
N LYS A 76 5.21 5.97 -1.38
CA LYS A 76 5.39 6.07 -2.83
C LYS A 76 4.19 6.68 -3.55
N GLY A 77 3.20 7.19 -2.80
CA GLY A 77 1.99 7.79 -3.37
C GLY A 77 0.89 6.79 -3.76
N PHE A 78 1.10 5.50 -3.51
CA PHE A 78 0.12 4.46 -3.80
C PHE A 78 -0.69 4.06 -2.56
N ALA A 79 -1.81 3.39 -2.79
CA ALA A 79 -2.64 2.74 -1.79
C ALA A 79 -2.68 1.23 -2.09
N ARG A 80 -2.69 0.44 -1.03
CA ARG A 80 -2.88 -1.00 -1.11
C ARG A 80 -4.37 -1.31 -1.16
N GLY A 81 -4.79 -2.15 -2.10
CA GLY A 81 -6.08 -2.83 -2.12
C GLY A 81 -6.00 -4.16 -1.39
N ASN A 82 -6.60 -5.20 -1.97
CA ASN A 82 -6.50 -6.55 -1.43
C ASN A 82 -5.10 -7.12 -1.67
N PHE A 83 -4.58 -7.87 -0.70
CA PHE A 83 -3.30 -8.55 -0.84
C PHE A 83 -3.33 -9.92 -0.17
N ALA A 84 -2.59 -10.85 -0.73
CA ALA A 84 -2.42 -12.20 -0.21
C ALA A 84 -0.92 -12.52 -0.12
N CYS A 85 -0.48 -12.89 1.09
CA CYS A 85 0.89 -13.35 1.34
C CYS A 85 1.03 -14.88 1.42
N LYS A 86 -0.09 -15.59 1.53
CA LYS A 86 -0.12 -17.05 1.67
C LYS A 86 0.15 -17.72 0.31
N LYS A 87 0.86 -18.84 0.32
CA LYS A 87 1.00 -19.70 -0.86
C LYS A 87 -0.35 -20.40 -1.13
N PRO A 88 -0.71 -20.73 -2.38
CA PRO A 88 0.08 -20.58 -3.61
C PRO A 88 -0.04 -19.19 -4.27
N LYS A 89 -1.11 -18.45 -4.03
CA LYS A 89 -1.39 -17.18 -4.73
C LYS A 89 -0.91 -15.98 -3.93
N ARG A 90 0.23 -15.40 -4.35
CA ARG A 90 0.74 -14.11 -3.86
C ARG A 90 0.32 -13.01 -4.82
N SER A 91 -0.49 -12.08 -4.34
CA SER A 91 -0.94 -10.96 -5.16
C SER A 91 -1.15 -9.71 -4.30
N VAL A 92 -1.08 -8.56 -4.96
CA VAL A 92 -1.40 -7.27 -4.38
C VAL A 92 -2.09 -6.42 -5.43
N THR A 93 -3.25 -5.88 -5.09
CA THR A 93 -3.88 -4.85 -5.90
C THR A 93 -3.39 -3.50 -5.43
N LEU A 94 -2.94 -2.66 -6.36
CA LEU A 94 -2.50 -1.29 -6.07
C LEU A 94 -3.49 -0.30 -6.66
N LYS A 95 -3.64 0.84 -5.98
CA LYS A 95 -4.45 1.96 -6.46
C LYS A 95 -3.67 3.25 -6.27
N LYS A 96 -3.78 4.20 -7.19
CA LYS A 96 -3.18 5.52 -7.02
C LYS A 96 -4.04 6.33 -6.06
N LYS A 97 -3.41 7.01 -5.10
CA LYS A 97 -4.11 8.00 -4.27
C LYS A 97 -4.37 9.25 -5.09
N ILE A 98 -5.63 9.66 -5.19
CA ILE A 98 -5.98 10.96 -5.73
C ILE A 98 -5.94 11.94 -4.56
N HIS A 99 -4.98 12.86 -4.59
CA HIS A 99 -4.96 14.00 -3.70
C HIS A 99 -6.15 14.89 -4.06
N LYS A 100 -7.27 14.77 -3.34
CA LYS A 100 -8.30 15.81 -3.37
C LYS A 100 -7.67 17.05 -2.74
N ASN A 101 -7.47 18.07 -3.55
CA ASN A 101 -6.97 19.36 -3.08
C ASN A 101 -7.92 19.83 -1.96
N LYS A 102 -7.44 19.90 -0.72
CA LYS A 102 -8.25 20.29 0.45
C LYS A 102 -8.45 21.80 0.48
N ASN A 103 -8.86 22.40 -0.64
CA ASN A 103 -9.49 23.72 -0.64
C ASN A 103 -11.00 23.53 -0.47
N SER A 104 -11.41 22.94 0.65
CA SER A 104 -12.74 23.15 1.18
C SER A 104 -12.59 23.54 2.64
N LYS A 105 -12.62 24.86 2.88
CA LYS A 105 -12.75 25.44 4.21
C LYS A 105 -13.94 24.75 4.87
N LYS A 106 -13.69 23.81 5.79
CA LYS A 106 -14.71 23.32 6.71
C LYS A 106 -15.05 24.51 7.59
N THR A 107 -16.10 25.26 7.26
CA THR A 107 -16.75 26.17 8.19
C THR A 107 -17.14 25.33 9.39
N ARG A 108 -16.38 25.46 10.48
CA ARG A 108 -16.77 24.94 11.79
C ARG A 108 -18.06 25.66 12.15
N LYS A 109 -19.23 25.02 11.98
CA LYS A 109 -20.44 25.52 12.65
C LYS A 109 -20.16 25.39 14.14
N SER A 110 -19.94 26.53 14.78
CA SER A 110 -19.75 26.67 16.21
C SER A 110 -20.90 25.98 16.94
N PRO A 111 -20.66 25.21 18.01
CA PRO A 111 -21.76 24.76 18.85
C PRO A 111 -22.41 26.01 19.47
N LYS A 112 -23.71 26.22 19.22
CA LYS A 112 -24.49 27.23 19.95
C LYS A 112 -24.52 26.82 21.42
N LYS A 113 -23.63 27.39 22.23
CA LYS A 113 -23.68 27.31 23.69
C LYS A 113 -24.17 28.66 24.20
N SER A 114 -25.42 28.73 24.66
CA SER A 114 -25.90 29.73 25.63
C SER A 114 -27.42 29.55 25.82
N ARG A 115 -28.06 29.60 26.98
CA ARG A 115 -27.71 29.59 28.42
C ARG A 115 -29.07 29.86 29.10
N ARG A 116 -29.36 29.15 30.20
CA ARG A 116 -30.54 29.26 31.09
C ARG A 116 -31.83 28.62 30.59
#